data_AF-A0A932VGP4-F1
#
_entry.id   AF-A0A932VGP4-F1
#
_cell.length_a   1.000
_cell.length_b   1.000
_cell.length_c   1.000
_cell.angle_alpha   90.00
_cell.angle_beta   90.00
_cell.angle_gamma   90.00
#
_symmetry.space_group_name_H-M   'P 1'
#
loop_
_entity.id
_entity.type
_entity.pdbx_description
1 polymer ?
#
loop_
_entity_poly.entity_id
_entity_poly.type
_entity_poly.pdbx_seq_one_letter_code
_entity_poly.pdbx_strand_id
1 'polypeptide(L)'
;AIADTDGGAGEARVYRAAPLERSRLPELFRDDLVREDVVTFDDATGAVRAVSRERLGTLVLAERPQREPDAAAIRAALLDVVRREGIGSLPWNDEARRVRDRMTFVRSLDTSWPDVSDDALTADLDAWLAPHLDGVTRKAALAKLDLVSLLLGRLDSKRRAALDELAPTHLQVPSGSRIAVDYADPASPVLAVRLQELFGATDTPRVGGGRVPVTLHLLSPAHRPVQVTRDLAGFWRGSYFEVRKDLRGRYPRHFWPEDPLQAAPTPRAKPR
;
A
#
# COMPACT_ATOMS: atom_id res chain seq x y z
N ALA A 1 -26.67 -40.64 24.55
CA ALA A 1 -27.29 -39.57 25.36
C ALA A 1 -26.72 -39.62 26.77
N ILE A 2 -26.38 -38.47 27.35
CA ILE A 2 -25.85 -38.36 28.72
C ILE A 2 -27.00 -37.96 29.64
N ALA A 3 -27.14 -38.65 30.76
CA ALA A 3 -28.20 -38.39 31.75
C ALA A 3 -27.66 -37.83 33.07
N ASP A 4 -26.38 -38.08 33.39
CA ASP A 4 -25.77 -37.70 34.67
C ASP A 4 -24.27 -37.47 34.53
N THR A 5 -23.79 -36.37 35.13
CA THR A 5 -22.39 -35.93 35.12
C THR A 5 -22.01 -35.29 36.45
N ASP A 6 -20.72 -35.21 36.75
CA ASP A 6 -20.19 -34.49 37.93
C ASP A 6 -20.28 -32.95 37.88
N GLY A 7 -20.71 -32.38 36.74
CA GLY A 7 -20.97 -30.95 36.60
C GLY A 7 -19.71 -30.09 36.44
N GLY A 8 -18.56 -30.68 36.10
CA GLY A 8 -17.33 -29.94 35.84
C GLY A 8 -17.48 -28.91 34.71
N ALA A 9 -16.88 -27.72 34.89
CA ALA A 9 -16.87 -26.70 33.85
C ALA A 9 -15.83 -27.04 32.77
N GLY A 10 -16.30 -27.27 31.53
CA GLY A 10 -15.46 -27.61 30.37
C GLY A 10 -15.28 -29.12 30.18
N GLU A 11 -14.75 -29.82 31.18
CA GLU A 11 -14.64 -31.28 31.19
C GLU A 11 -15.46 -31.86 32.35
N ALA A 12 -16.37 -32.78 32.04
CA ALA A 12 -17.24 -33.42 33.03
C ALA A 12 -17.19 -34.95 32.88
N ARG A 13 -17.11 -35.66 34.01
CA ARG A 13 -17.16 -37.12 34.02
C ARG A 13 -18.61 -37.58 33.86
N VAL A 14 -18.85 -38.47 32.89
CA VAL A 14 -20.16 -39.08 32.67
C VAL A 14 -20.36 -40.26 33.62
N TYR A 15 -21.41 -40.21 34.44
CA TYR A 15 -21.80 -41.32 35.33
C TYR A 15 -22.87 -42.22 34.72
N ARG A 16 -23.81 -41.63 33.96
CA ARG A 16 -24.90 -42.37 33.30
C ARG A 16 -25.09 -41.89 31.88
N ALA A 17 -25.12 -42.85 30.94
CA ALA A 17 -25.41 -42.61 29.54
C ALA A 17 -26.10 -43.83 28.92
N ALA A 18 -26.85 -43.60 27.84
CA ALA A 18 -27.44 -44.63 27.02
C ALA A 18 -26.96 -44.49 25.56
N PRO A 19 -26.77 -45.59 24.82
CA PRO A 19 -26.46 -45.52 23.40
C PRO A 19 -27.60 -44.81 22.67
N LEU A 20 -27.25 -43.93 21.73
CA LEU A 20 -28.20 -43.24 20.88
C LEU A 20 -27.74 -43.37 19.44
N GLU A 21 -28.56 -44.00 18.62
CA GLU A 21 -28.29 -44.14 17.19
C GLU A 21 -28.48 -42.80 16.48
N ARG A 22 -27.53 -42.47 15.61
CA ARG A 22 -27.54 -41.21 14.87
C ARG A 22 -28.78 -41.05 13.97
N SER A 23 -29.32 -42.15 13.45
CA SER A 23 -30.54 -42.18 12.63
C SER A 23 -31.79 -41.70 13.38
N ARG A 24 -31.80 -41.74 14.72
CA ARG A 24 -32.93 -41.30 15.56
C ARG A 24 -32.89 -39.80 15.88
N LEU A 25 -31.78 -39.12 15.62
CA LEU A 25 -31.63 -37.69 15.94
C LEU A 25 -32.68 -36.81 15.24
N PRO A 26 -33.01 -36.99 13.94
CA PRO A 26 -34.04 -36.19 13.27
C PRO A 26 -35.45 -36.36 13.82
N GLU A 27 -35.74 -37.51 14.44
CA GLU A 27 -37.04 -37.74 15.09
C GLU A 27 -37.09 -37.13 16.49
N LEU A 28 -36.01 -37.27 17.27
CA LEU A 28 -35.97 -36.85 18.68
C LEU A 28 -35.67 -35.36 18.87
N PHE A 29 -34.95 -34.74 17.93
CA PHE A 29 -34.42 -33.38 18.07
C PHE A 29 -34.69 -32.53 16.82
N ARG A 30 -35.82 -32.77 16.14
CA ARG A 30 -36.15 -32.10 14.87
C ARG A 30 -36.02 -30.58 14.96
N ASP A 31 -36.53 -29.99 16.03
CA ASP A 31 -36.60 -28.53 16.21
C ASP A 31 -35.25 -27.94 16.65
N ASP A 32 -34.33 -28.77 17.15
CA ASP A 32 -32.99 -28.37 17.59
C ASP A 32 -31.91 -28.61 16.50
N LEU A 33 -32.24 -29.34 15.44
CA LEU A 33 -31.36 -29.58 14.32
C LEU A 33 -31.30 -28.35 13.42
N VAL A 34 -30.12 -27.72 13.39
CA VAL A 34 -29.87 -26.55 12.56
C VAL A 34 -29.00 -26.96 11.38
N ARG A 35 -29.46 -26.63 10.17
CA ARG A 35 -28.62 -26.61 8.98
C ARG A 35 -28.21 -25.18 8.69
N GLU A 36 -26.91 -24.95 8.58
CA GLU A 36 -26.35 -23.64 8.32
C GLU A 36 -25.24 -23.73 7.28
N ASP A 37 -25.13 -22.66 6.51
CA ASP A 37 -24.13 -22.47 5.49
C ASP A 37 -23.03 -21.57 6.04
N VAL A 38 -21.81 -22.10 6.10
CA VAL A 38 -20.67 -21.45 6.75
C VAL A 38 -19.56 -21.24 5.73
N VAL A 39 -19.21 -19.98 5.53
CA VAL A 39 -18.08 -19.56 4.69
C VAL A 39 -17.06 -18.91 5.59
N THR A 40 -15.89 -19.52 5.68
CA THR A 40 -14.79 -19.06 6.55
C THR A 40 -13.49 -19.11 5.78
N PHE A 41 -12.52 -18.30 6.15
CA PHE A 41 -11.17 -18.45 5.64
C PHE A 41 -10.39 -19.47 6.49
N ASP A 42 -9.75 -20.42 5.83
CA ASP A 42 -8.86 -21.39 6.46
C ASP A 42 -7.41 -20.92 6.32
N ASP A 43 -6.85 -20.45 7.44
CA ASP A 43 -5.49 -19.94 7.52
C ASP A 43 -4.42 -21.00 7.21
N ALA A 44 -4.70 -22.27 7.48
CA ALA A 44 -3.73 -23.35 7.21
C ALA A 44 -3.60 -23.64 5.70
N THR A 45 -4.69 -23.54 4.95
CA THR A 45 -4.70 -23.79 3.50
C THR A 45 -4.65 -22.52 2.65
N GLY A 46 -4.81 -21.35 3.27
CA GLY A 46 -4.84 -20.04 2.62
C GLY A 46 -6.04 -19.87 1.69
N ALA A 47 -7.15 -20.56 1.97
CA ALA A 47 -8.31 -20.65 1.09
C ALA A 47 -9.63 -20.46 1.83
N VAL A 48 -10.64 -19.98 1.12
CA VAL A 48 -12.00 -19.92 1.61
C VAL A 48 -12.58 -21.33 1.63
N ARG A 49 -13.07 -21.73 2.81
CA ARG A 49 -13.78 -22.97 3.06
C ARG A 49 -15.27 -22.65 3.18
N ALA A 50 -16.05 -23.21 2.27
CA ALA A 50 -17.50 -23.05 2.20
C ALA A 50 -18.18 -24.41 2.40
N VAL A 51 -18.88 -24.56 3.52
CA VAL A 51 -19.44 -25.85 3.96
C VAL A 51 -20.85 -25.69 4.49
N SER A 52 -21.70 -26.66 4.18
CA SER A 52 -23.02 -26.81 4.80
C SER A 52 -22.88 -27.74 5.99
N ARG A 53 -23.24 -27.25 7.17
CA ARG A 53 -23.14 -27.96 8.44
C ARG A 53 -24.52 -28.29 8.97
N GLU A 54 -24.66 -29.49 9.51
CA GLU A 54 -25.81 -29.90 10.29
C GLU A 54 -25.36 -30.08 11.74
N ARG A 55 -25.97 -29.32 12.66
CA ARG A 55 -25.59 -29.30 14.07
C ARG A 55 -26.79 -29.54 14.98
N LEU A 56 -26.50 -30.12 16.14
CA LEU A 56 -27.40 -30.21 17.28
C LEU A 56 -26.77 -29.43 18.44
N GLY A 57 -27.28 -28.24 18.72
CA GLY A 57 -26.61 -27.30 19.62
C GLY A 57 -25.22 -26.92 19.07
N THR A 58 -24.16 -27.24 19.82
CA THR A 58 -22.75 -27.02 19.42
C THR A 58 -22.13 -28.24 18.74
N LEU A 59 -22.80 -29.40 18.72
CA LEU A 59 -22.28 -30.63 18.13
C LEU A 59 -22.49 -30.63 16.62
N VAL A 60 -21.40 -30.56 15.85
CA VAL A 60 -21.45 -30.73 14.38
C VAL A 60 -21.66 -32.21 14.07
N LEU A 61 -22.83 -32.54 13.52
CA LEU A 61 -23.17 -33.90 13.14
C LEU A 61 -22.57 -34.22 11.77
N ALA A 62 -22.84 -33.38 10.78
CA ALA A 62 -22.34 -33.55 9.41
C ALA A 62 -21.81 -32.24 8.88
N GLU A 63 -20.78 -32.33 8.04
CA GLU A 63 -20.26 -31.22 7.28
C GLU A 63 -19.99 -31.69 5.85
N ARG A 64 -20.44 -30.90 4.87
CA ARG A 64 -20.22 -31.19 3.44
C ARG A 64 -19.82 -29.91 2.70
N PRO A 65 -18.93 -29.99 1.70
CA PRO A 65 -18.66 -28.85 0.83
C PRO A 65 -19.95 -28.33 0.20
N GLN A 66 -20.11 -27.01 0.14
CA GLN A 66 -21.19 -26.38 -0.61
C GLN A 66 -20.99 -26.60 -2.11
N ARG A 67 -22.06 -26.90 -2.84
CA ARG A 67 -22.02 -27.03 -4.30
C ARG A 67 -21.88 -25.67 -4.97
N GLU A 68 -22.64 -24.69 -4.48
CA GLU A 68 -22.67 -23.32 -4.97
C GLU A 68 -22.59 -22.39 -3.76
N PRO A 69 -21.38 -22.10 -3.26
CA PRO A 69 -21.20 -21.12 -2.20
C PRO A 69 -21.67 -19.74 -2.65
N ASP A 70 -22.23 -18.96 -1.72
CA ASP A 70 -22.53 -17.55 -1.97
C ASP A 70 -21.22 -16.76 -2.25
N ALA A 71 -21.16 -16.16 -3.42
CA ALA A 71 -20.03 -15.32 -3.84
C ALA A 71 -19.83 -14.12 -2.90
N ALA A 72 -20.91 -13.55 -2.35
CA ALA A 72 -20.80 -12.44 -1.41
C ALA A 72 -20.16 -12.88 -0.09
N ALA A 73 -20.55 -14.03 0.44
CA ALA A 73 -19.92 -14.62 1.62
C ALA A 73 -18.43 -14.98 1.39
N ILE A 74 -18.07 -15.48 0.19
CA ILE A 74 -16.66 -15.74 -0.15
C ILE A 74 -15.85 -14.44 -0.14
N ARG A 75 -16.35 -13.40 -0.81
CA ARG A 75 -15.67 -12.09 -0.83
C ARG A 75 -15.53 -11.54 0.59
N ALA A 76 -16.60 -11.57 1.39
CA ALA A 76 -16.56 -11.11 2.77
C ALA A 76 -15.47 -11.82 3.59
N ALA A 77 -15.38 -13.15 3.49
CA ALA A 77 -14.34 -13.93 4.15
C ALA A 77 -12.91 -13.53 3.71
N LEU A 78 -12.70 -13.20 2.43
CA LEU A 78 -11.40 -12.70 1.95
C LEU A 78 -11.10 -11.29 2.45
N LEU A 79 -12.10 -10.40 2.46
CA LEU A 79 -11.93 -9.03 2.96
C LEU A 79 -11.62 -9.03 4.46
N ASP A 80 -12.23 -9.92 5.25
CA ASP A 80 -11.93 -10.07 6.66
C ASP A 80 -10.48 -10.47 6.91
N VAL A 81 -9.90 -11.32 6.06
CA VAL A 81 -8.46 -11.63 6.12
C VAL A 81 -7.62 -10.39 5.87
N VAL A 82 -7.95 -9.59 4.86
CA VAL A 82 -7.23 -8.34 4.57
C VAL A 82 -7.39 -7.33 5.72
N ARG A 83 -8.58 -7.21 6.33
CA ARG A 83 -8.81 -6.36 7.51
C ARG A 83 -7.93 -6.80 8.69
N ARG A 84 -7.86 -8.10 8.94
CA ARG A 84 -7.09 -8.68 10.06
C ARG A 84 -5.58 -8.56 9.86
N GLU A 85 -5.09 -8.76 8.65
CA GLU A 85 -3.66 -8.70 8.33
C GLU A 85 -3.17 -7.30 7.96
N GLY A 86 -4.10 -6.38 7.69
CA GLY A 86 -3.82 -5.02 7.26
C GLY A 86 -3.55 -4.88 5.76
N ILE A 87 -3.63 -3.65 5.28
CA ILE A 87 -3.43 -3.29 3.86
C ILE A 87 -2.06 -3.69 3.33
N GLY A 88 -1.04 -3.76 4.21
CA GLY A 88 0.30 -4.23 3.86
C GLY A 88 0.36 -5.68 3.36
N SER A 89 -0.68 -6.49 3.57
CA SER A 89 -0.79 -7.88 3.07
C SER A 89 -1.05 -7.98 1.57
N LEU A 90 -1.49 -6.89 0.92
CA LEU A 90 -1.76 -6.81 -0.51
C LEU A 90 -0.45 -6.71 -1.33
N PRO A 91 -0.46 -6.98 -2.66
CA PRO A 91 0.76 -7.01 -3.46
C PRO A 91 1.31 -5.61 -3.82
N TRP A 92 1.78 -4.87 -2.81
CA TRP A 92 2.40 -3.56 -2.98
C TRP A 92 3.74 -3.63 -3.70
N ASN A 93 3.73 -3.31 -4.99
CA ASN A 93 4.95 -3.01 -5.74
C ASN A 93 5.36 -1.53 -5.59
N ASP A 94 6.55 -1.18 -6.09
CA ASP A 94 7.08 0.19 -5.97
C ASP A 94 6.21 1.23 -6.71
N GLU A 95 5.54 0.83 -7.78
CA GLU A 95 4.68 1.74 -8.55
C GLU A 95 3.39 2.07 -7.81
N ALA A 96 2.74 1.07 -7.20
CA ALA A 96 1.56 1.25 -6.36
C ALA A 96 1.88 2.13 -5.14
N ARG A 97 3.05 1.94 -4.52
CA ARG A 97 3.52 2.80 -3.43
C ARG A 97 3.70 4.24 -3.91
N ARG A 98 4.40 4.45 -5.04
CA ARG A 98 4.55 5.80 -5.63
C ARG A 98 3.21 6.47 -5.96
N VAL A 99 2.23 5.73 -6.48
CA VAL A 99 0.88 6.28 -6.73
C VAL A 99 0.21 6.68 -5.41
N ARG A 100 0.26 5.82 -4.40
CA ARG A 100 -0.27 6.13 -3.06
C ARG A 100 0.39 7.36 -2.46
N ASP A 101 1.71 7.47 -2.56
CA ASP A 101 2.48 8.59 -2.00
C ASP A 101 2.13 9.91 -2.71
N ARG A 102 1.99 9.88 -4.05
CA ARG A 102 1.52 11.04 -4.83
C ARG A 102 0.09 11.45 -4.43
N MET A 103 -0.83 10.50 -4.29
CA MET A 103 -2.20 10.79 -3.86
C MET A 103 -2.23 11.36 -2.44
N THR A 104 -1.41 10.82 -1.54
CA THR A 104 -1.27 11.30 -0.15
C THR A 104 -0.70 12.72 -0.11
N PHE A 105 0.32 13.00 -0.93
CA PHE A 105 0.87 14.34 -1.12
C PHE A 105 -0.19 15.32 -1.62
N VAL A 106 -0.96 14.98 -2.67
CA VAL A 106 -1.99 15.90 -3.16
C VAL A 106 -3.07 16.12 -2.10
N ARG A 107 -3.47 15.07 -1.37
CA ARG A 107 -4.43 15.18 -0.27
C ARG A 107 -3.93 16.07 0.87
N SER A 108 -2.63 16.12 1.13
CA SER A 108 -2.06 17.04 2.13
C SER A 108 -2.24 18.51 1.75
N LEU A 109 -2.41 18.80 0.45
CA LEU A 109 -2.67 20.14 -0.08
C LEU A 109 -4.16 20.46 -0.28
N ASP A 110 -4.98 19.42 -0.44
CA ASP A 110 -6.43 19.50 -0.68
C ASP A 110 -7.12 18.27 -0.12
N THR A 111 -7.80 18.43 1.03
CA THR A 111 -8.48 17.36 1.74
C THR A 111 -9.70 16.79 0.99
N SER A 112 -10.10 17.38 -0.14
CA SER A 112 -11.17 16.83 -1.00
C SER A 112 -10.72 15.59 -1.79
N TRP A 113 -9.41 15.33 -1.85
CA TRP A 113 -8.85 14.14 -2.48
C TRP A 113 -9.09 12.88 -1.65
N PRO A 114 -9.25 11.71 -2.30
CA PRO A 114 -9.49 10.46 -1.57
C PRO A 114 -8.39 10.16 -0.56
N ASP A 115 -8.78 9.75 0.64
CA ASP A 115 -7.87 9.20 1.62
C ASP A 115 -7.43 7.79 1.20
N VAL A 116 -6.12 7.60 1.15
CA VAL A 116 -5.48 6.33 0.79
C VAL A 116 -4.50 5.87 1.87
N SER A 117 -4.68 6.36 3.11
CA SER A 117 -4.03 5.81 4.29
C SER A 117 -4.46 4.37 4.52
N ASP A 118 -3.64 3.61 5.26
CA ASP A 118 -3.96 2.21 5.58
C ASP A 118 -5.30 2.09 6.33
N ASP A 119 -5.62 3.04 7.21
CA ASP A 119 -6.91 3.07 7.93
C ASP A 119 -8.09 3.32 6.98
N ALA A 120 -7.97 4.31 6.10
CA ALA A 120 -9.04 4.63 5.14
C ALA A 120 -9.25 3.51 4.11
N LEU A 121 -8.17 2.91 3.62
CA LEU A 121 -8.23 1.78 2.69
C LEU A 121 -8.83 0.55 3.38
N THR A 122 -8.52 0.30 4.65
CA THR A 122 -9.11 -0.79 5.45
C THR A 122 -10.61 -0.59 5.64
N ALA A 123 -11.03 0.63 5.99
CA ALA A 123 -12.42 0.97 6.23
C ALA A 123 -13.31 0.87 4.98
N ASP A 124 -12.73 1.08 3.79
CA ASP A 124 -13.44 1.16 2.52
C ASP A 124 -13.22 -0.06 1.60
N LEU A 125 -12.70 -1.18 2.14
CA LEU A 125 -12.38 -2.40 1.37
C LEU A 125 -13.53 -2.91 0.51
N ASP A 126 -14.77 -2.80 1.01
CA ASP A 126 -15.97 -3.24 0.29
C ASP A 126 -16.21 -2.44 -0.99
N ALA A 127 -15.83 -1.15 -1.01
CA ALA A 127 -16.03 -0.30 -2.18
C ALA A 127 -14.92 -0.43 -3.22
N TRP A 128 -13.66 -0.53 -2.79
CA TRP A 128 -12.51 -0.44 -3.71
C TRP A 128 -11.84 -1.76 -4.03
N LEU A 129 -11.90 -2.74 -3.12
CA LEU A 129 -11.27 -4.04 -3.33
C LEU A 129 -12.29 -5.10 -3.72
N ALA A 130 -13.45 -5.16 -3.07
CA ALA A 130 -14.44 -6.21 -3.29
C ALA A 130 -14.86 -6.42 -4.75
N PRO A 131 -15.07 -5.36 -5.58
CA PRO A 131 -15.41 -5.54 -6.99
C PRO A 131 -14.36 -6.29 -7.82
N HIS A 132 -13.14 -6.44 -7.29
CA HIS A 132 -12.02 -7.12 -7.94
C HIS A 132 -11.78 -8.54 -7.40
N LEU A 133 -12.65 -9.04 -6.51
CA LEU A 133 -12.52 -10.36 -5.89
C LEU A 133 -13.45 -11.42 -6.46
N ASP A 134 -14.11 -11.14 -7.59
CA ASP A 134 -14.99 -12.11 -8.24
C ASP A 134 -14.21 -13.36 -8.67
N GLY A 135 -14.71 -14.52 -8.27
CA GLY A 135 -14.07 -15.82 -8.51
C GLY A 135 -12.79 -16.08 -7.70
N VAL A 136 -12.39 -15.17 -6.81
CA VAL A 136 -11.24 -15.36 -5.93
C VAL A 136 -11.66 -16.18 -4.72
N THR A 137 -10.95 -17.28 -4.46
CA THR A 137 -11.21 -18.18 -3.32
C THR A 137 -9.97 -18.47 -2.50
N ARG A 138 -8.80 -17.97 -2.90
CA ARG A 138 -7.52 -18.19 -2.20
C ARG A 138 -6.79 -16.87 -2.02
N LYS A 139 -6.17 -16.70 -0.86
CA LYS A 139 -5.34 -15.51 -0.57
C LYS A 139 -4.19 -15.36 -1.55
N ALA A 140 -3.58 -16.47 -1.99
CA ALA A 140 -2.51 -16.43 -2.98
C ALA A 140 -2.93 -15.78 -4.32
N ALA A 141 -4.22 -15.79 -4.67
CA ALA A 141 -4.70 -15.12 -5.87
C ALA A 141 -4.77 -13.60 -5.73
N LEU A 142 -4.79 -13.06 -4.49
CA LEU A 142 -4.67 -11.62 -4.25
C LEU A 142 -3.34 -11.06 -4.76
N ALA A 143 -2.29 -11.89 -4.88
CA ALA A 143 -1.00 -11.48 -5.42
C ALA A 143 -1.07 -11.00 -6.89
N LYS A 144 -2.16 -11.30 -7.61
CA LYS A 144 -2.38 -10.87 -9.00
C LYS A 144 -3.10 -9.51 -9.11
N LEU A 145 -3.50 -8.91 -8.00
CA LEU A 145 -4.18 -7.62 -8.00
C LEU A 145 -3.24 -6.52 -8.50
N ASP A 146 -3.73 -5.72 -9.45
CA ASP A 146 -3.04 -4.53 -9.92
C ASP A 146 -3.39 -3.32 -9.05
N LEU A 147 -2.67 -3.16 -7.93
CA LEU A 147 -2.95 -2.06 -6.99
C LEU A 147 -2.79 -0.67 -7.61
N VAL A 148 -2.00 -0.51 -8.67
CA VAL A 148 -1.90 0.77 -9.39
C VAL A 148 -3.24 1.13 -9.99
N SER A 149 -3.83 0.19 -10.75
CA SER A 149 -5.15 0.37 -11.36
C SER A 149 -6.26 0.54 -10.32
N LEU A 150 -6.23 -0.21 -9.22
CA LEU A 150 -7.23 -0.09 -8.16
C LEU A 150 -7.16 1.29 -7.47
N LEU A 151 -5.97 1.80 -7.15
CA LEU A 151 -5.79 3.12 -6.55
C LEU A 151 -6.20 4.24 -7.50
N LEU A 152 -5.75 4.19 -8.76
CA LEU A 152 -6.13 5.18 -9.78
C LEU A 152 -7.62 5.10 -10.14
N GLY A 153 -8.25 3.94 -9.97
CA GLY A 153 -9.70 3.75 -10.12
C GLY A 153 -10.53 4.55 -9.13
N ARG A 154 -9.95 4.97 -7.99
CA ARG A 154 -10.59 5.87 -7.01
C ARG A 154 -10.64 7.32 -7.50
N LEU A 155 -10.00 7.64 -8.62
CA LEU A 155 -9.95 8.99 -9.19
C LEU A 155 -10.78 9.05 -10.48
N ASP A 156 -11.63 10.07 -10.58
CA ASP A 156 -12.23 10.42 -11.86
C ASP A 156 -11.16 10.87 -12.87
N SER A 157 -11.54 11.05 -14.14
CA SER A 157 -10.59 11.43 -15.19
C SER A 157 -9.93 12.79 -14.94
N LYS A 158 -10.64 13.74 -14.34
CA LYS A 158 -10.13 15.08 -14.03
C LYS A 158 -9.08 15.01 -12.93
N ARG A 159 -9.35 14.28 -11.85
CA ARG A 159 -8.42 14.05 -10.76
C ARG A 159 -7.20 13.25 -11.20
N ARG A 160 -7.34 12.30 -12.13
CA ARG A 160 -6.17 11.61 -12.72
C ARG A 160 -5.23 12.58 -13.44
N ALA A 161 -5.77 13.44 -14.31
CA ALA A 161 -4.96 14.47 -14.97
C ALA A 161 -4.34 15.46 -13.96
N ALA A 162 -5.13 15.89 -12.96
CA ALA A 162 -4.64 16.78 -11.91
C ALA A 162 -3.54 16.13 -11.05
N LEU A 163 -3.55 14.80 -10.86
CA LEU A 163 -2.50 14.10 -10.11
C LEU A 163 -1.15 14.20 -10.84
N ASP A 164 -1.16 14.12 -12.17
CA ASP A 164 0.04 14.25 -13.00
C ASP A 164 0.59 15.68 -13.01
N GLU A 165 -0.27 16.69 -12.89
CA GLU A 165 0.12 18.09 -12.79
C GLU A 165 0.59 18.48 -11.38
N LEU A 166 -0.17 18.10 -10.35
CA LEU A 166 0.07 18.49 -8.96
C LEU A 166 1.23 17.68 -8.36
N ALA A 167 1.36 16.41 -8.71
CA ALA A 167 2.40 15.52 -8.21
C ALA A 167 3.05 14.77 -9.37
N PRO A 168 3.79 15.43 -10.26
CA PRO A 168 4.41 14.77 -11.40
C PRO A 168 5.39 13.69 -10.94
N THR A 169 5.49 12.58 -11.68
CA THR A 169 6.44 11.50 -11.37
C THR A 169 7.89 11.94 -11.51
N HIS A 170 8.17 12.87 -12.42
CA HIS A 170 9.50 13.38 -12.71
C HIS A 170 9.45 14.88 -12.96
N LEU A 171 10.51 15.59 -12.55
CA LEU A 171 10.76 16.97 -12.93
C LEU A 171 11.92 17.05 -13.91
N GLN A 172 11.79 17.95 -14.88
CA GLN A 172 12.91 18.29 -15.76
C GLN A 172 13.79 19.34 -15.07
N VAL A 173 15.08 19.06 -14.97
CA VAL A 173 16.09 19.98 -14.41
C VAL A 173 16.84 20.71 -15.53
N PRO A 174 17.60 21.80 -15.26
CA PRO A 174 18.24 22.62 -16.30
C PRO A 174 19.10 21.85 -17.30
N SER A 175 19.72 20.74 -16.88
CA SER A 175 20.48 19.86 -17.78
C SER A 175 19.64 19.18 -18.87
N GLY A 176 18.31 19.25 -18.78
CA GLY A 176 17.34 18.52 -19.60
C GLY A 176 16.98 17.13 -19.05
N SER A 177 17.67 16.65 -18.01
CA SER A 177 17.36 15.36 -17.39
C SER A 177 15.98 15.37 -16.72
N ARG A 178 15.30 14.22 -16.75
CA ARG A 178 14.07 13.97 -16.00
C ARG A 178 14.41 13.19 -14.73
N ILE A 179 14.25 13.83 -13.57
CA ILE A 179 14.60 13.27 -12.28
C ILE A 179 13.33 12.89 -11.54
N ALA A 180 13.25 11.66 -11.03
CA ALA A 180 12.10 11.18 -10.28
C ALA A 180 11.92 11.99 -9.00
N VAL A 181 10.67 12.31 -8.67
CA VAL A 181 10.31 12.95 -7.41
C VAL A 181 9.82 11.87 -6.44
N ASP A 182 10.39 11.86 -5.24
CA ASP A 182 9.97 10.99 -4.16
C ASP A 182 8.97 11.75 -3.27
N TYR A 183 7.77 11.18 -3.10
CA TYR A 183 6.67 11.75 -2.32
C TYR A 183 6.41 10.99 -1.02
N ALA A 184 7.31 10.09 -0.59
CA ALA A 184 7.13 9.26 0.59
C ALA A 184 6.88 10.08 1.88
N ASP A 185 7.46 11.29 1.96
CA ASP A 185 7.05 12.31 2.94
C ASP A 185 6.21 13.40 2.25
N PRO A 186 4.88 13.43 2.49
CA PRO A 186 3.97 14.44 1.94
C PRO A 186 4.35 15.88 2.29
N ALA A 187 5.08 16.12 3.38
CA ALA A 187 5.53 17.44 3.79
C ALA A 187 6.85 17.85 3.13
N SER A 188 7.52 16.91 2.45
CA SER A 188 8.89 17.09 1.97
C SER A 188 9.14 16.27 0.69
N PRO A 189 8.50 16.57 -0.45
CA PRO A 189 8.79 15.90 -1.70
C PRO A 189 10.28 16.08 -2.06
N VAL A 190 10.99 14.98 -2.30
CA VAL A 190 12.44 14.95 -2.50
C VAL A 190 12.79 14.85 -3.98
N LEU A 191 13.77 15.63 -4.41
CA LEU A 191 14.42 15.51 -5.71
C LEU A 191 15.91 15.21 -5.50
N ALA A 192 16.29 13.95 -5.69
CA ALA A 192 17.68 13.52 -5.60
C ALA A 192 18.39 13.75 -6.93
N VAL A 193 19.19 14.82 -6.99
CA VAL A 193 19.76 15.33 -8.24
C VAL A 193 21.23 15.67 -8.07
N ARG A 194 22.04 15.37 -9.08
CA ARG A 194 23.45 15.78 -9.06
C ARG A 194 23.57 17.28 -9.13
N LEU A 195 24.48 17.83 -8.35
CA LEU A 195 24.70 19.27 -8.24
C LEU A 195 24.93 19.92 -9.62
N GLN A 196 25.70 19.27 -10.51
CA GLN A 196 26.02 19.84 -11.83
C GLN A 196 24.80 20.00 -12.75
N GLU A 197 23.72 19.27 -12.48
CA GLU A 197 22.51 19.34 -13.29
C GLU A 197 21.65 20.57 -12.98
N LEU A 198 21.95 21.23 -11.85
CA LEU A 198 21.28 22.44 -11.40
C LEU A 198 22.08 23.72 -11.66
N PHE A 199 23.26 23.64 -12.30
CA PHE A 199 23.96 24.87 -12.69
C PHE A 199 23.08 25.75 -13.58
N GLY A 200 23.12 27.06 -13.35
CA GLY A 200 22.23 28.02 -13.98
C GLY A 200 20.82 28.11 -13.38
N ALA A 201 20.39 27.20 -12.48
CA ALA A 201 19.11 27.34 -11.80
C ALA A 201 19.17 28.38 -10.68
N THR A 202 18.26 29.36 -10.74
CA THR A 202 18.07 30.39 -9.71
C THR A 202 17.13 29.95 -8.60
N ASP A 203 16.10 29.16 -8.94
CA ASP A 203 14.99 28.84 -8.05
C ASP A 203 14.88 27.34 -7.78
N THR A 204 14.43 27.00 -6.57
CA THR A 204 14.11 25.61 -6.22
C THR A 204 12.89 25.15 -7.04
N PRO A 205 12.95 24.00 -7.75
CA PRO A 205 11.78 23.42 -8.41
C PRO A 205 10.60 23.23 -7.45
N ARG A 206 9.39 23.40 -7.95
CA ARG A 206 8.17 23.35 -7.15
C ARG A 206 7.16 22.35 -7.72
N VAL A 207 6.45 21.67 -6.83
CA VAL A 207 5.34 20.76 -7.10
C VAL A 207 4.07 21.28 -6.40
N GLY A 208 2.95 20.55 -6.50
CA GLY A 208 1.67 20.96 -5.92
C GLY A 208 1.06 22.17 -6.61
N GLY A 209 1.28 22.33 -7.93
CA GLY A 209 0.88 23.53 -8.67
C GLY A 209 1.73 24.76 -8.32
N GLY A 210 3.03 24.58 -8.09
CA GLY A 210 3.96 25.66 -7.75
C GLY A 210 3.99 26.06 -6.27
N ARG A 211 3.14 25.46 -5.43
CA ARG A 211 3.02 25.83 -4.00
C ARG A 211 4.14 25.27 -3.14
N VAL A 212 4.63 24.06 -3.44
CA VAL A 212 5.55 23.32 -2.56
C VAL A 212 6.93 23.24 -3.20
N PRO A 213 7.98 23.85 -2.62
CA PRO A 213 9.35 23.63 -3.08
C PRO A 213 9.79 22.20 -2.75
N VAL A 214 10.47 21.55 -3.70
CA VAL A 214 11.06 20.23 -3.44
C VAL A 214 12.27 20.35 -2.52
N THR A 215 12.47 19.35 -1.68
CA THR A 215 13.72 19.16 -0.94
C THR A 215 14.77 18.58 -1.89
N LEU A 216 15.78 19.38 -2.21
CA LEU A 216 16.89 18.95 -3.04
C LEU A 216 17.86 18.11 -2.22
N HIS A 217 17.99 16.84 -2.56
CA HIS A 217 19.12 16.01 -2.14
C HIS A 217 20.21 16.17 -3.20
N LEU A 218 21.12 17.12 -2.97
CA LEU A 218 22.21 17.39 -3.90
C LEU A 218 23.23 16.26 -3.83
N LEU A 219 23.56 15.71 -4.99
CA LEU A 219 24.44 14.55 -5.13
C LEU A 219 25.78 14.93 -5.79
N SER A 220 26.83 14.22 -5.41
CA SER A 220 28.13 14.22 -6.08
C SER A 220 28.04 13.49 -7.45
N PRO A 221 29.09 13.55 -8.29
CA PRO A 221 29.11 12.79 -9.55
C PRO A 221 28.96 11.28 -9.36
N ALA A 222 29.32 10.77 -8.18
CA ALA A 222 29.18 9.36 -7.81
C ALA A 222 27.86 9.05 -7.08
N HIS A 223 26.85 9.92 -7.22
CA HIS A 223 25.52 9.79 -6.60
C HIS A 223 25.54 9.69 -5.06
N ARG A 224 26.55 10.28 -4.41
CA ARG A 224 26.60 10.38 -2.94
C ARG A 224 25.97 11.69 -2.48
N PRO A 225 25.14 11.70 -1.43
CA PRO A 225 24.61 12.94 -0.87
C PRO A 225 25.72 13.89 -0.42
N VAL A 226 25.60 15.17 -0.77
CA VAL A 226 26.56 16.23 -0.38
C VAL A 226 25.90 17.36 0.38
N GLN A 227 24.63 17.64 0.12
CA GLN A 227 23.85 18.68 0.79
C GLN A 227 22.36 18.37 0.66
N VAL A 228 21.60 18.74 1.67
CA VAL A 228 20.12 18.80 1.61
C VAL A 228 19.70 20.25 1.73
N THR A 229 18.82 20.73 0.85
CA THR A 229 18.29 22.11 0.92
C THR A 229 16.89 22.21 0.31
N ARG A 230 16.08 23.14 0.83
CA ARG A 230 14.83 23.62 0.19
C ARG A 230 14.97 25.01 -0.43
N ASP A 231 16.13 25.64 -0.22
CA ASP A 231 16.48 26.95 -0.75
C ASP A 231 17.74 26.83 -1.61
N LEU A 232 17.53 26.66 -2.92
CA LEU A 232 18.62 26.56 -3.89
C LEU A 232 19.37 27.89 -4.04
N ALA A 233 18.67 29.02 -3.97
CA ALA A 233 19.26 30.35 -4.08
C ALA A 233 20.18 30.65 -2.88
N GLY A 234 19.73 30.31 -1.66
CA GLY A 234 20.54 30.38 -0.45
C GLY A 234 21.74 29.44 -0.51
N PHE A 235 21.56 28.21 -1.02
CA PHE A 235 22.65 27.27 -1.20
C PHE A 235 23.77 27.83 -2.10
N TRP A 236 23.42 28.41 -3.25
CA TRP A 236 24.40 28.98 -4.18
C TRP A 236 25.18 30.17 -3.59
N ARG A 237 24.52 31.01 -2.80
CA ARG A 237 25.16 32.18 -2.18
C ARG A 237 26.03 31.84 -0.97
N GLY A 238 25.80 30.70 -0.33
CA GLY A 238 26.47 30.31 0.91
C GLY A 238 27.21 28.99 0.81
N SER A 239 26.53 27.91 1.20
CA SER A 239 27.14 26.58 1.41
C SER A 239 27.77 25.94 0.17
N TYR A 240 27.44 26.41 -1.04
CA TYR A 240 28.06 25.92 -2.27
C TYR A 240 29.59 26.00 -2.24
N PHE A 241 30.18 27.08 -1.71
CA PHE A 241 31.63 27.28 -1.76
C PHE A 241 32.40 26.26 -0.90
N GLU A 242 31.83 25.83 0.23
CA GLU A 242 32.42 24.77 1.06
C GLU A 242 32.24 23.40 0.41
N VAL A 243 31.04 23.10 -0.11
CA VAL A 243 30.77 21.86 -0.86
C VAL A 243 31.69 21.75 -2.09
N ARG A 244 31.93 22.87 -2.79
CA ARG A 244 32.85 22.95 -3.93
C ARG A 244 34.29 22.60 -3.54
N LYS A 245 34.79 23.09 -2.41
CA LYS A 245 36.16 22.78 -1.94
C LYS A 245 36.36 21.28 -1.74
N ASP A 246 35.43 20.62 -1.05
CA ASP A 246 35.47 19.17 -0.83
C ASP A 246 35.34 18.39 -2.15
N LEU A 247 34.39 18.77 -3.00
CA LEU A 247 34.15 18.11 -4.28
C LEU A 247 35.30 18.26 -5.27
N ARG A 248 36.00 19.40 -5.28
CA ARG A 248 37.20 19.59 -6.11
C ARG A 248 38.34 18.67 -5.70
N GLY A 249 38.50 18.40 -4.40
CA GLY A 249 39.48 17.45 -3.89
C GLY A 249 39.14 15.99 -4.25
N ARG A 250 37.88 15.57 -4.04
CA ARG A 250 37.43 14.19 -4.31
C ARG A 250 37.23 13.89 -5.79
N TYR A 251 36.86 14.89 -6.59
CA TYR A 251 36.52 14.74 -8.00
C TYR A 251 37.23 15.81 -8.86
N PRO A 252 38.58 15.78 -8.94
CA PRO A 252 39.37 16.85 -9.57
C PRO A 252 39.18 16.97 -11.09
N ARG A 253 38.70 15.90 -11.76
CA ARG A 253 38.42 15.89 -13.20
C ARG A 253 37.05 16.46 -13.60
N HIS A 254 36.26 16.92 -12.62
CA HIS A 254 34.92 17.46 -12.86
C HIS A 254 34.94 18.99 -12.84
N PHE A 255 34.03 19.60 -13.59
CA PHE A 255 33.91 21.06 -13.65
C PHE A 255 33.18 21.58 -12.42
N TRP A 256 33.86 22.43 -11.65
CA TRP A 256 33.33 23.06 -10.44
C TRP A 256 33.49 24.59 -10.54
N PRO A 257 32.52 25.28 -11.14
CA PRO A 257 32.61 26.71 -11.45
C PRO A 257 32.78 27.56 -10.19
N GLU A 258 33.37 28.75 -10.32
CA GLU A 258 33.34 29.74 -9.25
C GLU A 258 31.97 30.41 -9.16
N ASP A 259 31.34 30.63 -10.31
CA ASP A 259 29.96 31.11 -10.42
C ASP A 259 29.05 29.97 -10.93
N PRO A 260 28.27 29.30 -10.05
CA PRO A 260 27.37 28.23 -10.45
C PRO A 260 26.12 28.73 -11.20
N LEU A 261 25.80 30.02 -11.13
CA LEU A 261 24.63 30.61 -11.80
C LEU A 261 24.91 30.94 -13.28
N GLN A 262 26.17 31.15 -13.64
CA GLN A 262 26.59 31.38 -15.03
C GLN A 262 27.12 30.11 -15.72
N ALA A 263 27.21 29.00 -14.99
CA ALA A 263 27.71 27.74 -15.52
C ALA A 263 26.64 26.98 -16.30
N ALA A 264 27.05 26.40 -17.44
CA ALA A 264 26.18 25.53 -18.21
C ALA A 264 25.87 24.23 -17.44
N PRO A 265 24.60 23.84 -17.27
CA PRO A 265 24.24 22.57 -16.65
C PRO A 265 24.67 21.40 -17.55
N THR A 266 25.02 20.28 -16.92
CA THR A 266 25.41 19.08 -17.68
C THR A 266 24.79 17.80 -17.10
N PRO A 267 24.12 16.99 -17.93
CA PRO A 267 23.62 15.68 -17.52
C PRO A 267 24.75 14.65 -17.47
N ARG A 268 25.99 15.00 -17.81
CA ARG A 268 27.13 14.06 -17.79
C ARG A 268 27.88 14.16 -16.47
N ALA A 269 28.45 13.04 -16.03
CA ALA A 269 29.40 13.07 -14.92
C ALA A 269 30.70 13.78 -15.35
N LYS A 270 31.27 13.48 -16.52
CA LYS A 270 32.53 14.09 -16.98
C LYS A 270 32.30 15.17 -18.05
N PRO A 271 33.03 16.31 -18.01
CA PRO A 271 33.11 17.25 -19.14
C PRO A 271 33.76 16.60 -20.38
N ARG A 272 33.52 17.18 -21.56
CA ARG A 272 34.24 16.83 -22.79
C ARG A 272 35.63 17.47 -22.80
#